data_AF-A0A7V9K3B5-F1
#
_entry.id   AF-A0A7V9K3B5-F1
#
_cell.length_a   1.000
_cell.length_b   1.000
_cell.length_c   1.000
_cell.angle_alpha   90.00
_cell.angle_beta   90.00
_cell.angle_gamma   90.00
#
_symmetry.space_group_name_H-M   'P 1'
#
loop_
_entity.id
_entity.type
_entity.pdbx_description
1 polymer ?
#
loop_
_entity_poly.entity_id
_entity_poly.type
_entity_poly.pdbx_seq_one_letter_code
_entity_poly.pdbx_strand_id
1 'polypeptide(L)'
;MAFGLVSATAPPAVAEDDNVITPQAEIANMSFLPWAPLPSSIGAVCLVDSGVDETPDTGAVVSRSALDGGPGTDFSPIKHGTIMTQRMAGPVNGWGSVGVWPVGPDCVGAGERGRGAGF
;
A
#
# COMPACT_ATOMS: atom_id res chain seq x y z
N MET A 1 -14.28 -24.09 -36.19
CA MET A 1 -13.07 -23.60 -35.50
C MET A 1 -13.46 -23.40 -34.04
N ALA A 2 -12.96 -24.23 -33.13
CA ALA A 2 -13.24 -24.11 -31.70
C ALA A 2 -12.02 -23.51 -31.02
N PHE A 3 -12.17 -22.30 -30.46
CA PHE A 3 -11.18 -21.66 -29.60
C PHE A 3 -11.32 -22.25 -28.19
N GLY A 4 -10.37 -23.10 -27.78
CA GLY A 4 -10.31 -23.63 -26.42
C GLY A 4 -9.84 -22.57 -25.44
N LEU A 5 -10.67 -22.25 -24.45
CA LEU A 5 -10.32 -21.37 -23.34
C LEU A 5 -9.39 -22.14 -22.39
N VAL A 6 -8.10 -21.80 -22.37
CA VAL A 6 -7.16 -22.29 -21.34
C VAL A 6 -7.32 -21.38 -20.13
N SER A 7 -7.99 -21.87 -19.08
CA SER A 7 -7.97 -21.22 -17.77
C SER A 7 -6.66 -21.58 -17.07
N ALA A 8 -5.71 -20.64 -17.03
CA ALA A 8 -4.50 -20.76 -16.23
C ALA A 8 -4.83 -20.47 -14.76
N THR A 9 -4.95 -21.51 -13.94
CA THR A 9 -4.99 -21.38 -12.48
C THR A 9 -3.56 -21.22 -11.97
N ALA A 10 -3.05 -19.99 -11.92
CA ALA A 10 -1.82 -19.71 -11.21
C ALA A 10 -2.05 -20.00 -9.70
N PRO A 11 -1.18 -20.76 -9.03
CA PRO A 11 -1.26 -20.90 -7.58
C PRO A 11 -1.13 -19.50 -6.94
N PRO A 12 -1.84 -19.23 -5.83
CA PRO A 12 -1.68 -17.97 -5.12
C PRO A 12 -0.20 -17.82 -4.74
N ALA A 13 0.38 -16.67 -5.06
CA ALA A 13 1.71 -16.34 -4.59
C ALA A 13 1.65 -16.35 -3.06
N VAL A 14 2.44 -17.20 -2.43
CA VAL A 14 2.63 -17.14 -0.98
C VAL A 14 3.39 -15.85 -0.75
N ALA A 15 2.84 -14.93 0.04
CA ALA A 15 3.60 -13.78 0.50
C ALA A 15 4.81 -14.33 1.27
N GLU A 16 5.98 -14.30 0.64
CA GLU A 16 7.23 -14.61 1.32
C GLU A 16 7.50 -13.48 2.31
N ASP A 17 7.77 -13.84 3.56
CA ASP A 17 8.22 -12.90 4.57
C ASP A 17 9.60 -12.37 4.16
N ASP A 18 9.59 -11.19 3.53
CA ASP A 18 10.80 -10.49 3.10
C ASP A 18 11.51 -9.95 4.35
N ASN A 19 12.24 -10.84 5.02
CA ASN A 19 13.09 -10.55 6.19
C ASN A 19 14.32 -9.69 5.83
N VAL A 20 14.37 -9.11 4.63
CA VAL A 20 15.44 -8.22 4.20
C VAL A 20 15.24 -6.86 4.86
N ILE A 21 16.17 -6.49 5.75
CA ILE A 21 16.23 -5.13 6.29
C ILE A 21 16.63 -4.19 5.16
N THR A 22 15.73 -3.28 4.79
CA THR A 22 16.02 -2.26 3.78
C THR A 22 16.91 -1.16 4.36
N PRO A 23 17.78 -0.51 3.56
CA PRO A 23 18.55 0.65 4.00
C PRO A 23 17.67 1.77 4.58
N GLN A 24 16.46 1.92 4.04
CA GLN A 24 15.47 2.87 4.54
C GLN A 24 15.04 2.52 5.97
N ALA A 25 14.82 1.24 6.26
CA ALA A 25 14.51 0.78 7.61
C ALA A 25 15.69 1.00 8.58
N GLU A 26 16.95 0.81 8.12
CA GLU A 26 18.12 1.12 8.96
C GLU A 26 18.22 2.61 9.29
N ILE A 27 18.12 3.48 8.27
CA ILE A 27 18.21 4.94 8.43
C ILE A 27 17.08 5.46 9.33
N ALA A 28 15.90 4.84 9.26
CA ALA A 28 14.75 5.21 10.08
C ALA A 28 14.79 4.59 11.49
N ASN A 29 15.82 3.82 11.86
CA ASN A 29 15.91 3.05 13.11
C ASN A 29 14.71 2.08 13.30
N MET A 30 14.32 1.44 12.21
CA MET A 30 13.15 0.58 12.04
C MET A 30 13.52 -0.85 11.65
N SER A 31 14.79 -1.26 11.78
CA SER A 31 15.24 -2.62 11.46
C SER A 31 14.53 -3.70 12.27
N PHE A 32 13.87 -3.34 13.38
CA PHE A 32 13.06 -4.25 14.20
C PHE A 32 11.70 -4.61 13.59
N LEU A 33 11.20 -3.86 12.60
CA LEU A 33 9.85 -3.99 12.04
C LEU A 33 9.47 -5.41 11.61
N PRO A 34 10.33 -6.21 10.94
CA PRO A 34 9.99 -7.58 10.55
C PRO A 34 9.63 -8.49 11.73
N TRP A 35 10.12 -8.17 12.93
CA TRP A 35 9.87 -8.93 14.14
C TRP A 35 8.99 -8.20 15.15
N ALA A 36 8.45 -7.03 14.77
CA ALA A 36 7.55 -6.30 15.63
C ALA A 36 6.23 -7.07 15.78
N PRO A 37 5.69 -7.23 17.00
CA PRO A 37 4.35 -7.76 17.14
C PRO A 37 3.36 -6.81 16.46
N LEU A 38 2.26 -7.37 15.94
CA LEU A 38 1.16 -6.54 15.44
C LEU A 38 0.69 -5.57 16.53
N PRO A 39 0.38 -4.31 16.19
CA PRO A 39 -0.19 -3.35 17.13
C PRO A 39 -1.44 -3.92 17.81
N SER A 40 -1.55 -3.75 19.14
CA SER A 40 -2.64 -4.32 19.95
C SER A 40 -3.96 -3.55 19.85
N SER A 41 -3.96 -2.35 19.27
CA SER A 41 -5.13 -1.50 19.05
C SER A 41 -5.29 -1.16 17.58
N ILE A 42 -6.52 -1.24 17.07
CA ILE A 42 -6.85 -0.68 15.75
C ILE A 42 -6.74 0.84 15.83
N GLY A 43 -5.93 1.42 14.97
CA GLY A 43 -5.78 2.88 14.80
C GLY A 43 -5.65 3.20 13.33
N ALA A 44 -5.79 4.48 12.97
CA ALA A 44 -5.64 4.91 11.58
C ALA A 44 -4.30 5.63 11.37
N VAL A 45 -3.65 5.38 10.24
CA VAL A 45 -2.50 6.18 9.79
C VAL A 45 -2.92 7.12 8.68
N CYS A 46 -2.54 8.39 8.79
CA CYS A 46 -2.68 9.34 7.70
C CYS A 46 -1.44 9.32 6.82
N LEU A 47 -1.52 8.72 5.63
CA LEU A 47 -0.44 8.73 4.66
C LEU A 47 -0.52 10.00 3.80
N VAL A 48 0.53 10.82 3.86
CA VAL A 48 0.70 12.01 3.03
C VAL A 48 1.61 11.69 1.86
N ASP A 49 1.01 11.52 0.68
CA ASP A 49 1.68 11.16 -0.55
C ASP A 49 0.90 11.69 -1.76
N SER A 50 1.27 11.28 -2.96
CA SER A 50 0.68 11.59 -4.26
C SER A 50 -0.80 11.19 -4.46
N GLY A 51 -1.42 10.56 -3.45
CA GLY A 51 -2.78 10.01 -3.49
C GLY A 51 -2.78 8.48 -3.43
N VAL A 52 -3.94 7.86 -3.60
CA VAL A 52 -4.06 6.40 -3.63
C VAL A 52 -5.14 5.96 -4.62
N ASP A 53 -4.82 4.97 -5.44
CA ASP A 53 -5.79 4.33 -6.31
C ASP A 53 -6.43 3.11 -5.63
N GLU A 54 -7.68 2.82 -6.00
CA GLU A 54 -8.39 1.62 -5.54
C GLU A 54 -7.83 0.36 -6.19
N THR A 55 -7.38 -0.57 -5.35
CA THR A 55 -6.90 -1.90 -5.71
C THR A 55 -7.41 -2.91 -4.68
N PRO A 56 -7.31 -4.23 -4.94
CA PRO A 56 -7.58 -5.25 -3.93
C PRO A 56 -6.81 -5.05 -2.62
N ASP A 57 -5.65 -4.40 -2.67
CA ASP A 57 -4.75 -4.18 -1.52
C ASP A 57 -4.94 -2.81 -0.84
N THR A 58 -5.78 -1.92 -1.37
CA THR A 58 -6.10 -0.61 -0.77
C THR A 58 -7.53 -0.53 -0.23
N GLY A 59 -8.21 -1.68 -0.10
CA GLY A 59 -9.59 -1.76 0.39
C GLY A 59 -9.78 -1.33 1.85
N ALA A 60 -8.70 -1.26 2.65
CA ALA A 60 -8.73 -0.78 4.03
C ALA A 60 -8.65 0.75 4.16
N VAL A 61 -8.49 1.48 3.04
CA VAL A 61 -8.46 2.95 3.04
C VAL A 61 -9.85 3.48 3.39
N VAL A 62 -9.96 4.20 4.50
CA VAL A 62 -11.25 4.72 5.03
C VAL A 62 -11.56 6.14 4.56
N SER A 63 -10.55 6.90 4.12
CA SER A 63 -10.75 8.24 3.57
C SER A 63 -9.64 8.60 2.59
N ARG A 64 -9.98 9.47 1.62
CA ARG A 64 -9.05 10.05 0.65
C ARG A 64 -9.32 11.54 0.56
N SER A 65 -8.29 12.36 0.69
CA SER A 65 -8.37 13.80 0.53
C SER A 65 -7.18 14.31 -0.26
N ALA A 66 -7.40 15.38 -1.04
CA ALA A 66 -6.35 16.05 -1.80
C ALA A 66 -6.24 17.52 -1.36
N LEU A 67 -5.01 18.05 -1.31
CA LEU A 67 -4.76 19.42 -0.85
C LEU A 67 -5.40 20.44 -1.80
N ASP A 68 -5.50 20.07 -3.08
CA ASP A 68 -6.09 20.87 -4.14
C ASP A 68 -7.61 20.67 -4.28
N GLY A 69 -8.25 19.94 -3.33
CA GLY A 69 -9.67 19.58 -3.39
C GLY A 69 -10.01 18.56 -4.47
N GLY A 70 -9.01 17.93 -5.09
CA GLY A 70 -9.17 16.83 -6.03
C GLY A 70 -9.65 15.52 -5.39
N PRO A 71 -9.78 14.46 -6.21
CA PRO A 71 -10.41 13.19 -5.80
C PRO A 71 -9.56 12.32 -4.86
N GLY A 72 -8.30 12.69 -4.57
CA GLY A 72 -7.39 11.89 -3.75
C GLY A 72 -6.84 10.63 -4.43
N THR A 73 -7.09 10.45 -5.74
CA THR A 73 -6.45 9.43 -6.58
C THR A 73 -4.97 9.70 -6.74
N ASP A 74 -4.19 8.67 -7.04
CA ASP A 74 -2.74 8.79 -7.15
C ASP A 74 -2.33 9.45 -8.48
N PHE A 75 -1.78 10.65 -8.38
CA PHE A 75 -1.28 11.42 -9.52
C PHE A 75 0.18 11.15 -9.87
N SER A 76 0.89 10.33 -9.09
CA SER A 76 2.25 9.92 -9.42
C SER A 76 2.25 9.04 -10.67
N PRO A 77 3.13 9.29 -11.66
CA PRO A 77 3.28 8.41 -12.82
C PRO A 77 3.65 6.97 -12.47
N ILE A 78 4.31 6.77 -11.32
CA ILE A 78 4.72 5.46 -10.81
C ILE A 78 3.82 4.93 -9.71
N LYS A 79 2.74 5.65 -9.39
CA LYS A 79 1.79 5.29 -8.32
C LYS A 79 2.43 5.18 -6.93
N HIS A 80 3.27 6.16 -6.60
CA HIS A 80 4.05 6.17 -5.37
C HIS A 80 3.17 6.06 -4.12
N GLY A 81 2.11 6.86 -3.99
CA GLY A 81 1.25 6.83 -2.81
C GLY A 81 0.42 5.56 -2.71
N THR A 82 0.03 4.98 -3.84
CA THR A 82 -0.61 3.67 -3.90
C THR A 82 0.32 2.56 -3.43
N ILE A 83 1.58 2.57 -3.90
CA ILE A 83 2.61 1.61 -3.46
C ILE A 83 2.90 1.77 -1.97
N MET A 84 3.00 3.01 -1.47
CA MET A 84 3.24 3.26 -0.05
C MET A 84 2.07 2.82 0.83
N THR A 85 0.83 3.01 0.37
CA THR A 85 -0.37 2.49 1.06
C THR A 85 -0.33 0.96 1.14
N GLN A 86 0.02 0.27 0.05
CA GLN A 86 0.12 -1.20 0.03
C GLN A 86 1.22 -1.71 0.98
N ARG A 87 2.38 -1.05 1.00
CA ARG A 87 3.47 -1.40 1.92
C ARG A 87 3.10 -1.14 3.38
N MET A 88 2.26 -0.14 3.66
CA MET A 88 1.82 0.18 5.00
C MET A 88 0.73 -0.79 5.49
N ALA A 89 -0.40 -0.92 4.77
CA ALA A 89 -1.58 -1.61 5.27
C ALA A 89 -2.20 -2.61 4.27
N GLY A 90 -1.42 -3.09 3.29
CA GLY A 90 -1.84 -4.16 2.39
C GLY A 90 -2.38 -5.36 3.19
N PRO A 91 -3.64 -5.78 2.99
CA PRO A 91 -4.25 -6.85 3.78
C PRO A 91 -3.73 -8.24 3.38
N VAL A 92 -3.87 -9.21 4.27
CA VAL A 92 -3.64 -10.63 3.94
C VAL A 92 -4.84 -11.15 3.16
N ASN A 93 -4.81 -11.01 1.83
CA ASN A 93 -5.95 -11.32 0.93
C ASN A 93 -5.58 -12.27 -0.24
N GLY A 94 -4.32 -12.69 -0.35
CA GLY A 94 -3.83 -13.54 -1.44
C GLY A 94 -3.55 -12.80 -2.76
N TRP A 95 -3.48 -11.47 -2.73
CA TRP A 95 -3.11 -10.59 -3.83
C TRP A 95 -1.87 -9.77 -3.47
N GLY A 96 -1.12 -9.35 -4.49
CA GLY A 96 -0.03 -8.38 -4.38
C GLY A 96 0.93 -8.63 -3.22
N SER A 97 0.92 -7.72 -2.24
CA SER A 97 1.82 -7.72 -1.08
C SER A 97 1.07 -7.51 0.23
N VAL A 98 1.64 -8.04 1.33
CA VAL A 98 1.16 -7.77 2.69
C VAL A 98 1.91 -6.57 3.26
N GLY A 99 1.16 -5.62 3.82
CA GLY A 99 1.72 -4.43 4.47
C GLY A 99 2.28 -4.73 5.85
N VAL A 100 3.05 -3.78 6.39
CA VAL A 100 3.60 -3.84 7.75
C VAL A 100 2.50 -3.92 8.82
N TRP A 101 1.34 -3.29 8.57
CA TRP A 101 0.18 -3.29 9.46
C TRP A 101 -1.10 -3.72 8.71
N PRO A 102 -1.26 -5.01 8.40
CA PRO A 102 -2.30 -5.51 7.50
C PRO A 102 -3.72 -5.47 8.08
N VAL A 103 -3.87 -5.09 9.35
CA VAL A 103 -5.15 -4.95 10.07
C VAL A 103 -5.48 -3.49 10.41
N GLY A 104 -4.59 -2.55 10.09
CA GLY A 104 -4.77 -1.12 10.35
C GLY A 104 -5.55 -0.45 9.22
N PRO A 105 -6.59 0.35 9.51
CA PRO A 105 -7.16 1.25 8.52
C PRO A 105 -6.18 2.39 8.15
N ASP A 106 -6.20 2.82 6.89
CA ASP A 106 -5.42 3.98 6.42
C ASP A 106 -6.34 5.12 6.00
N CYS A 107 -5.95 6.36 6.31
CA CYS A 107 -6.54 7.58 5.77
C CYS A 107 -5.52 8.16 4.78
N VAL A 108 -5.86 8.34 3.51
CA VAL A 108 -4.93 8.99 2.57
C VAL A 108 -5.24 10.47 2.48
N GLY A 109 -4.23 11.27 2.82
CA GLY A 109 -4.25 12.72 2.79
C GLY A 109 -3.12 13.27 1.94
N ALA A 110 -3.42 13.47 0.66
CA ALA A 110 -3.15 14.73 -0.03
C ALA A 110 -1.85 14.94 -0.83
N GLY A 111 -1.94 14.69 -2.15
CA GLY A 111 -1.03 15.19 -3.18
C GLY A 111 -1.70 16.27 -4.04
N GLU A 112 -0.99 17.35 -4.38
CA GLU A 112 -1.45 18.36 -5.34
C GLU A 112 -1.26 17.88 -6.79
N ARG A 113 -2.22 18.16 -7.68
CA ARG A 113 -2.01 17.98 -9.12
C ARG A 113 -0.92 18.92 -9.63
N GLY A 114 0.14 18.36 -10.19
CA GLY A 114 1.07 19.10 -11.05
C GLY A 114 2.15 19.93 -10.36
N ARG A 115 2.25 19.91 -9.02
CA ARG A 115 3.53 20.15 -8.34
C ARG A 115 4.01 18.78 -7.94
N GLY A 116 5.08 18.30 -8.57
CA GLY A 116 5.71 17.05 -8.15
C GLY A 116 5.84 17.09 -6.64
N ALA A 117 5.12 16.21 -5.93
CA ALA A 117 5.41 15.95 -4.55
C ALA A 117 6.85 15.46 -4.58
N GLY A 118 7.78 16.35 -4.24
CA GLY A 118 9.18 16.02 -4.11
C GLY A 118 9.31 15.07 -2.94
N PHE A 119 9.22 13.79 -3.26
CA PHE A 119 9.88 12.70 -2.55
C PHE A 119 10.88 12.10 -3.53
#